data_AF-A0A9P7GMM4-F1
#
_entry.id   AF-A0A9P7GMM4-F1
#
_cell.length_a   1.000
_cell.length_b   1.000
_cell.length_c   1.000
_cell.angle_alpha   90.00
_cell.angle_beta   90.00
_cell.angle_gamma   90.00
#
_symmetry.space_group_name_H-M   'P 1'
#
loop_
_entity.id
_entity.type
_entity.pdbx_description
1 polymer ?
#
loop_
_entity_poly.entity_id
_entity_poly.type
_entity_poly.pdbx_seq_one_letter_code
_entity_poly.pdbx_strand_id
1 'polypeptide(L)'
;MPEAFKQQAKVANAASVDGVTPTKAQDIVLWLPSSLKAIGIQVSKELQIYEWKLQEGVKAMTRSNAAIETAMESMNGAATKYRAARAALVTLSPGLDTPVWQTSLRALQEEGLRSLSEGLFADTEGTQTPSWIWLHHDVAADQDTDPSLNDALRIKWCCACARCMRWEEELELLEEEMRHILVFLSWKADWWDGRVARRLDMDAATQEGLSSYVCRQVSIQHALRHQFEELWLQFPTIREFWT
;
A
#
# COMPACT_ATOMS: atom_id res chain seq x y z
N MET A 1 -0.53 8.84 16.86
CA MET A 1 0.00 10.23 16.95
C MET A 1 -1.19 11.18 17.00
N PRO A 2 -1.86 11.34 18.15
CA PRO A 2 -3.28 11.69 18.13
C PRO A 2 -3.50 13.18 18.43
N GLU A 3 -4.32 13.80 17.59
CA GLU A 3 -5.18 15.01 17.69
C GLU A 3 -4.80 16.21 18.57
N ALA A 4 -4.18 16.03 19.74
CA ALA A 4 -3.74 17.08 20.64
C ALA A 4 -2.77 18.08 19.97
N PHE A 5 -1.89 17.59 19.09
CA PHE A 5 -0.97 18.44 18.33
C PHE A 5 -1.67 19.30 17.26
N LYS A 6 -2.76 18.79 16.66
CA LYS A 6 -3.52 19.54 15.63
C LYS A 6 -4.39 20.64 16.26
N GLN A 7 -4.85 20.45 17.50
CA GLN A 7 -5.64 21.47 18.21
C GLN A 7 -4.76 22.62 18.74
N GLN A 8 -3.54 22.36 19.21
CA GLN A 8 -2.60 23.42 19.59
C GLN A 8 -2.22 24.33 18.41
N ALA A 9 -2.09 23.77 17.21
CA ALA A 9 -1.81 24.56 16.00
C ALA A 9 -2.98 25.50 15.60
N LYS A 10 -4.23 25.14 15.92
CA LYS A 10 -5.40 26.01 15.66
C LYS A 10 -5.56 27.11 16.72
N VAL A 11 -5.25 26.83 17.98
CA VAL A 11 -5.36 27.82 19.07
C VAL A 11 -4.23 28.85 19.01
N ALA A 12 -3.02 28.47 18.58
CA ALA A 12 -1.91 29.41 18.41
C ALA A 12 -2.15 30.46 17.31
N ASN A 13 -2.97 30.16 16.30
CA ASN A 13 -3.31 31.10 15.23
C ASN A 13 -4.41 32.11 15.60
N ALA A 14 -5.05 31.96 16.76
CA ALA A 14 -6.19 32.80 17.18
C ALA A 14 -5.85 33.82 18.29
N ALA A 15 -4.61 33.88 18.77
CA ALA A 15 -4.21 34.80 19.83
C ALA A 15 -2.90 35.53 19.47
N SER A 16 -2.98 36.47 18.52
CA SER A 16 -1.99 37.54 18.40
C SER A 16 -2.53 38.76 19.15
N VAL A 17 -2.05 38.96 20.37
CA VAL A 17 -2.40 40.12 21.22
C VAL A 17 -1.64 41.39 20.76
N ASP A 18 -0.60 41.26 19.92
CA ASP A 18 0.33 42.34 19.58
C ASP A 18 0.40 42.71 18.08
N GLY A 19 -0.53 42.24 17.23
CA GLY A 19 -0.63 42.69 15.83
C GLY A 19 0.52 42.27 14.89
N VAL A 20 1.41 41.39 15.32
CA VAL A 20 2.48 40.82 14.48
C VAL A 20 1.93 39.62 13.72
N THR A 21 2.09 39.59 12.40
CA THR A 21 1.72 38.45 11.55
C THR A 21 2.57 37.22 11.92
N PRO A 22 1.99 36.02 12.03
CA PRO A 22 2.76 34.83 12.37
C PRO A 22 3.79 34.53 11.28
N THR A 23 5.07 34.61 11.64
CA THR A 23 6.20 34.25 10.78
C THR A 23 6.09 32.78 10.38
N LYS A 24 6.21 32.46 9.08
CA LYS A 24 6.20 31.07 8.63
C LYS A 24 7.37 30.33 9.27
N ALA A 25 7.18 29.08 9.65
CA ALA A 25 8.21 28.30 10.35
C ALA A 25 9.56 28.23 9.61
N GLN A 26 9.52 28.28 8.27
CA GLN A 26 10.70 28.31 7.40
C GLN A 26 11.51 29.62 7.44
N ASP A 27 10.92 30.72 7.91
CA ASP A 27 11.55 32.04 7.99
C ASP A 27 12.11 32.33 9.40
N ILE A 28 11.99 31.37 10.33
CA ILE A 28 12.57 31.45 11.66
C ILE A 28 14.04 31.01 11.58
N VAL A 29 14.97 31.94 11.82
CA VAL A 29 16.41 31.63 11.88
C VAL A 29 16.67 30.64 13.02
N LEU A 30 17.05 29.42 12.66
CA LEU A 30 17.45 28.39 13.62
C LEU A 30 18.86 28.69 14.13
N TRP A 31 18.95 29.25 15.33
CA TRP A 31 20.21 29.48 16.00
C TRP A 31 20.73 28.20 16.63
N LEU A 32 21.83 27.68 16.08
CA LEU A 32 22.52 26.54 16.66
C LEU A 32 23.43 26.98 17.83
N PRO A 33 23.63 26.14 18.86
CA PRO A 33 24.57 26.41 19.96
C PRO A 33 25.96 26.87 19.51
N SER A 34 26.50 26.32 18.41
CA SER A 34 27.76 26.73 17.79
C SER A 34 27.72 28.17 17.24
N SER A 35 26.60 28.58 16.64
CA SER A 35 26.36 29.93 16.13
C SER A 35 26.26 30.96 17.26
N LEU A 36 25.71 30.58 18.41
CA LEU A 36 25.61 31.44 19.60
C LEU A 36 26.97 31.63 20.29
N LYS A 37 27.82 30.59 20.29
CA LYS A 37 29.20 30.68 20.79
C LYS A 37 30.04 31.67 19.98
N ALA A 38 29.82 31.75 18.66
CA ALA A 38 30.49 32.72 17.78
C ALA A 38 30.13 34.18 18.12
N ILE A 39 28.97 34.42 18.76
CA ILE A 39 28.48 35.72 19.20
C ILE A 39 28.86 36.01 20.68
N GLY A 40 29.60 35.09 21.33
CA GLY A 40 30.08 35.26 22.70
C GLY A 40 29.09 34.85 23.79
N ILE A 41 27.96 34.23 23.43
CA ILE A 41 26.96 33.74 24.39
C ILE A 41 27.43 32.38 24.93
N GLN A 42 27.48 32.23 26.26
CA GLN A 42 27.79 30.95 26.90
C GLN A 42 26.61 29.99 26.76
N VAL A 43 26.86 28.82 26.16
CA VAL A 43 25.83 27.80 25.92
C VAL A 43 26.11 26.56 26.77
N SER A 44 25.07 25.95 27.34
CA SER A 44 25.18 24.75 28.17
C SER A 44 25.79 23.58 27.39
N LYS A 45 26.54 22.72 28.09
CA LYS A 45 27.18 21.53 27.49
C LYS A 45 26.15 20.56 26.90
N GLU A 46 24.98 20.45 27.51
CA GLU A 46 23.89 19.58 27.05
C GLU A 46 23.41 19.97 25.65
N LEU A 47 23.20 21.28 25.41
CA LEU A 47 22.79 21.79 24.10
C LEU A 47 23.86 21.56 23.02
N GLN A 48 25.15 21.66 23.38
CA GLN A 48 26.25 21.35 22.46
C GLN A 48 26.27 19.86 22.05
N ILE A 49 25.98 18.97 22.99
CA ILE A 49 25.88 17.52 22.71
C ILE A 49 24.69 17.24 21.78
N TYR A 50 23.54 17.90 22.00
CA TYR A 50 22.38 17.78 21.12
C TYR A 50 22.68 18.24 19.70
N GLU A 51 23.34 19.40 19.52
CA GLU A 51 23.74 19.88 18.20
C GLU A 51 24.70 18.90 17.52
N TRP A 52 25.69 18.39 18.24
CA TRP A 52 26.64 17.42 17.69
C TRP A 52 25.92 16.17 17.14
N LYS A 53 24.97 15.61 17.90
CA LYS A 53 24.15 14.47 17.44
C LYS A 53 23.31 14.81 16.21
N LEU A 54 22.73 16.02 16.16
CA LEU A 54 21.95 16.47 15.01
C LEU A 54 22.83 16.62 13.76
N GLN A 55 24.00 17.25 13.89
CA GLN A 55 24.96 17.41 12.80
C GLN A 55 25.50 16.06 12.29
N GLU A 56 25.70 15.10 13.19
CA GLU A 56 26.10 13.74 12.81
C GLU A 56 25.02 13.05 11.97
N GLY A 57 23.75 13.16 12.37
CA GLY A 57 22.61 12.70 11.58
C GLY A 57 22.51 13.38 10.21
N VAL A 58 22.72 14.70 10.14
CA VAL A 58 22.73 15.45 8.87
C VAL A 58 23.87 14.98 7.96
N LYS A 59 25.09 14.80 8.49
CA LYS A 59 26.24 14.30 7.71
C LYS A 59 25.98 12.91 7.14
N ALA A 60 25.38 12.01 7.94
CA ALA A 60 25.00 10.68 7.49
C ALA A 60 23.96 10.75 6.35
N MET A 61 22.95 11.62 6.49
CA MET A 61 21.94 11.87 5.44
C MET A 61 22.58 12.40 4.15
N THR A 62 23.51 13.36 4.24
CA THR A 62 24.21 13.89 3.06
C THR A 62 25.03 12.83 2.34
N ARG A 63 25.75 11.98 3.08
CA ARG A 63 26.53 10.87 2.49
C ARG A 63 25.63 9.86 1.79
N SER A 64 24.50 9.51 2.42
CA SER A 64 23.49 8.64 1.81
C SER A 64 22.94 9.25 0.53
N ASN A 65 22.58 10.54 0.55
CA ASN A 65 22.04 11.23 -0.62
C ASN A 65 23.07 11.30 -1.77
N ALA A 66 24.34 11.53 -1.48
CA ALA A 66 25.40 11.51 -2.49
C ALA A 66 25.58 10.11 -3.12
N ALA A 67 25.46 9.04 -2.33
CA ALA A 67 25.49 7.68 -2.85
C ALA A 67 24.27 7.38 -3.74
N ILE A 68 23.10 7.89 -3.38
CA ILE A 68 21.89 7.78 -4.22
C ILE A 68 22.06 8.56 -5.53
N GLU A 69 22.59 9.78 -5.47
CA GLU A 69 22.81 10.63 -6.64
C GLU A 69 23.77 9.96 -7.63
N THR A 70 24.90 9.44 -7.16
CA THR A 70 25.85 8.71 -8.03
C THR A 70 25.24 7.45 -8.64
N ALA A 71 24.40 6.72 -7.91
CA ALA A 71 23.66 5.59 -8.46
C ALA A 71 22.64 6.02 -9.53
N MET A 72 21.89 7.10 -9.29
CA MET A 72 20.94 7.68 -10.25
C MET A 72 21.65 8.16 -11.52
N GLU A 73 22.81 8.81 -11.40
CA GLU A 73 23.63 9.23 -12.54
C GLU A 73 24.09 8.04 -13.38
N SER A 74 24.59 6.98 -12.73
CA SER A 74 25.00 5.76 -13.41
C SER A 74 23.84 5.10 -14.16
N MET A 75 22.68 5.00 -13.50
CA MET A 75 21.44 4.46 -14.08
C MET A 75 20.98 5.29 -15.29
N ASN A 76 20.98 6.62 -15.19
CA ASN A 76 20.64 7.53 -16.28
C ASN A 76 21.66 7.44 -17.44
N GLY A 77 22.95 7.27 -17.11
CA GLY A 77 24.01 7.01 -18.08
C GLY A 77 23.79 5.72 -18.86
N ALA A 78 23.36 4.65 -18.20
CA ALA A 78 23.00 3.39 -18.88
C ALA A 78 21.73 3.56 -19.76
N ALA A 79 20.71 4.24 -19.25
CA ALA A 79 19.46 4.48 -19.98
C ALA A 79 19.68 5.30 -21.26
N THR A 80 20.49 6.37 -21.18
CA THR A 80 20.83 7.21 -22.35
C THR A 80 21.60 6.42 -23.41
N LYS A 81 22.58 5.59 -23.00
CA LYS A 81 23.29 4.68 -23.92
C LYS A 81 22.34 3.73 -24.62
N TYR A 82 21.44 3.09 -23.88
CA TYR A 82 20.43 2.19 -24.46
C TYR A 82 19.53 2.90 -25.48
N ARG A 83 19.00 4.08 -25.12
CA ARG A 83 18.16 4.89 -26.01
C ARG A 83 18.90 5.29 -27.30
N ALA A 84 20.17 5.71 -27.19
CA ALA A 84 21.00 6.07 -28.33
C ALA A 84 21.27 4.86 -29.24
N ALA A 85 21.65 3.71 -28.67
CA ALA A 85 21.88 2.47 -29.42
C ALA A 85 20.60 2.01 -30.13
N ARG A 86 19.45 2.05 -29.45
CA ARG A 86 18.16 1.70 -30.03
C ARG A 86 17.76 2.67 -31.14
N ALA A 87 17.99 3.97 -30.99
CA ALA A 87 17.72 4.95 -32.04
C ALA A 87 18.56 4.68 -33.31
N ALA A 88 19.83 4.32 -33.14
CA ALA A 88 20.68 3.87 -34.23
C ALA A 88 20.14 2.59 -34.89
N LEU A 89 19.72 1.58 -34.11
CA LEU A 89 19.11 0.35 -34.62
C LEU A 89 17.81 0.62 -35.39
N VAL A 90 16.94 1.49 -34.90
CA VAL A 90 15.72 1.91 -35.63
C VAL A 90 16.07 2.53 -36.97
N THR A 91 17.13 3.35 -37.02
CA THR A 91 17.58 4.02 -38.26
C THR A 91 18.15 3.03 -39.27
N LEU A 92 18.86 1.99 -38.79
CA LEU A 92 19.48 0.96 -39.63
C LEU A 92 18.51 -0.17 -40.01
N SER A 93 17.44 -0.37 -39.24
CA SER A 93 16.47 -1.46 -39.42
C SER A 93 15.84 -1.55 -40.81
N PRO A 94 15.58 -0.47 -41.58
CA PRO A 94 15.04 -0.60 -42.93
C PRO A 94 15.97 -1.32 -43.91
N GLY A 95 17.26 -1.42 -43.60
CA GLY A 95 18.25 -2.17 -44.39
C GLY A 95 18.54 -3.58 -43.86
N LEU A 96 17.98 -3.95 -42.70
CA LEU A 96 18.18 -5.25 -42.06
C LEU A 96 16.86 -6.03 -42.14
N ASP A 97 16.84 -7.13 -42.89
CA ASP A 97 15.63 -7.93 -43.20
C ASP A 97 15.02 -8.68 -41.99
N THR A 98 15.44 -8.33 -40.76
CA THR A 98 15.12 -9.04 -39.51
C THR A 98 14.48 -8.09 -38.47
N PRO A 99 13.14 -7.96 -38.44
CA PRO A 99 12.44 -7.13 -37.44
C PRO A 99 12.35 -7.77 -36.03
N VAL A 100 12.91 -8.96 -35.83
CA VAL A 100 12.78 -9.78 -34.60
C VAL A 100 13.37 -9.09 -33.35
N TRP A 101 14.32 -8.17 -33.53
CA TRP A 101 14.93 -7.45 -32.40
C TRP A 101 13.96 -6.47 -31.71
N GLN A 102 12.90 -6.03 -32.39
CA GLN A 102 11.95 -5.04 -31.85
C GLN A 102 11.12 -5.60 -30.69
N THR A 103 10.89 -6.92 -30.67
CA THR A 103 10.12 -7.59 -29.60
C THR A 103 10.93 -7.77 -28.32
N SER A 104 12.25 -8.01 -28.43
CA SER A 104 13.17 -8.16 -27.30
C SER A 104 13.66 -6.81 -26.78
N LEU A 105 14.05 -5.89 -27.67
CA LEU A 105 14.57 -4.56 -27.33
C LEU A 105 13.47 -3.48 -27.44
N ARG A 106 12.64 -3.42 -26.41
CA ARG A 106 11.52 -2.46 -26.33
C ARG A 106 11.99 -1.03 -26.06
N ALA A 107 11.14 -0.05 -26.38
CA ALA A 107 11.44 1.34 -26.05
C ALA A 107 11.53 1.53 -24.53
N LEU A 108 12.64 2.11 -24.06
CA LEU A 108 12.87 2.38 -22.64
C LEU A 108 12.22 3.71 -22.24
N GLN A 109 11.00 3.61 -21.73
CA GLN A 109 10.29 4.71 -21.06
C GLN A 109 10.86 4.95 -19.65
N GLU A 110 10.67 6.14 -19.08
CA GLU A 110 11.14 6.45 -17.72
C GLU A 110 10.48 5.53 -16.68
N GLU A 111 9.23 5.14 -16.91
CA GLU A 111 8.49 4.19 -16.10
C GLU A 111 9.09 2.78 -16.12
N GLY A 112 9.93 2.46 -17.11
CA GLY A 112 10.61 1.16 -17.21
C GLY A 112 11.85 1.06 -16.32
N LEU A 113 12.38 2.19 -15.87
CA LEU A 113 13.62 2.31 -15.10
C LEU A 113 13.38 2.11 -13.60
N ARG A 114 12.57 1.10 -13.26
CA ARG A 114 12.21 0.79 -11.87
C ARG A 114 13.07 -0.32 -11.31
N SER A 115 13.32 -0.26 -10.02
CA SER A 115 13.82 -1.39 -9.26
C SER A 115 12.89 -2.58 -9.38
N LEU A 116 13.44 -3.80 -9.31
CA LEU A 116 12.67 -5.04 -9.23
C LEU A 116 11.66 -5.03 -8.06
N SER A 117 11.99 -4.30 -6.98
CA SER A 117 11.14 -4.17 -5.80
C SER A 117 10.07 -3.07 -5.90
N GLU A 118 10.22 -2.11 -6.82
CA GLU A 118 9.45 -0.86 -6.82
C GLU A 118 8.26 -0.91 -7.78
N GLY A 119 7.06 -0.65 -7.25
CA GLY A 119 5.81 -0.57 -8.02
C GLY A 119 5.52 0.87 -8.40
N LEU A 120 4.50 1.12 -9.23
CA LEU A 120 3.96 2.48 -9.31
C LEU A 120 3.37 2.87 -7.95
N PHE A 121 3.36 4.17 -7.67
CA PHE A 121 2.68 4.73 -6.49
C PHE A 121 1.19 4.35 -6.38
N ALA A 122 0.58 3.91 -7.49
CA ALA A 122 -0.80 3.44 -7.56
C ALA A 122 -0.92 1.90 -7.54
N ASP A 123 0.18 1.16 -7.65
CA ASP A 123 0.16 -0.29 -7.66
C ASP A 123 -0.02 -0.80 -6.24
N THR A 124 -1.03 -1.63 -6.04
CA THR A 124 -1.09 -2.49 -4.86
C THR A 124 -0.09 -3.63 -5.04
N GLU A 125 0.39 -4.22 -3.95
CA GLU A 125 1.36 -5.33 -4.03
C GLU A 125 0.90 -6.51 -4.89
N GLY A 126 -0.42 -6.66 -5.12
CA GLY A 126 -1.02 -7.67 -5.99
C GLY A 126 -1.09 -7.29 -7.49
N THR A 127 -1.01 -6.01 -7.84
CA THR A 127 -1.07 -5.52 -9.23
C THR A 127 0.29 -5.08 -9.78
N GLN A 128 1.31 -5.02 -8.91
CA GLN A 128 2.67 -4.68 -9.27
C GLN A 128 3.23 -5.72 -10.27
N THR A 129 3.45 -5.27 -11.51
CA THR A 129 4.20 -6.04 -12.50
C THR A 129 5.63 -5.48 -12.57
N PRO A 130 6.66 -6.36 -12.54
CA PRO A 130 8.04 -5.90 -12.70
C PRO A 130 8.21 -5.29 -14.10
N SER A 131 9.10 -4.31 -14.23
CA SER A 131 9.38 -3.72 -15.55
C SER A 131 9.87 -4.79 -16.53
N TRP A 132 9.57 -4.60 -17.82
CA TRP A 132 9.90 -5.57 -18.86
C TRP A 132 11.40 -5.89 -18.94
N ILE A 133 12.26 -4.99 -18.47
CA ILE A 133 13.72 -5.17 -18.39
C ILE A 133 14.06 -6.42 -17.56
N TRP A 134 13.33 -6.64 -16.47
CA TRP A 134 13.49 -7.79 -15.59
C TRP A 134 12.84 -9.08 -16.13
N LEU A 135 11.97 -8.97 -17.13
CA LEU A 135 11.28 -10.09 -17.76
C LEU A 135 12.01 -10.62 -19.01
N HIS A 136 13.20 -10.09 -19.31
CA HIS A 136 13.99 -10.52 -20.47
C HIS A 136 14.74 -11.83 -20.16
N HIS A 137 14.48 -12.86 -20.97
CA HIS A 137 15.02 -14.22 -20.79
C HIS A 137 16.54 -14.32 -20.64
N ASP A 138 17.29 -13.50 -21.38
CA ASP A 138 18.76 -13.53 -21.35
C ASP A 138 19.37 -13.06 -20.02
N VAL A 139 18.66 -12.25 -19.23
CA VAL A 139 19.15 -11.73 -17.94
C VAL A 139 19.05 -12.81 -16.85
N ALA A 140 18.15 -13.77 -16.99
CA ALA A 140 17.95 -14.85 -16.02
C ALA A 140 18.75 -16.13 -16.35
N ALA A 141 19.22 -16.28 -17.59
CA ALA A 141 19.91 -17.47 -18.07
C ALA A 141 21.44 -17.40 -17.96
N ASP A 142 22.00 -16.22 -17.68
CA ASP A 142 23.44 -16.04 -17.56
C ASP A 142 23.96 -16.53 -16.19
N GLN A 143 24.86 -17.52 -16.18
CA GLN A 143 25.42 -18.08 -14.94
C GLN A 143 26.35 -17.10 -14.22
N ASP A 144 26.81 -16.05 -14.91
CA ASP A 144 27.63 -14.97 -14.34
C ASP A 144 26.78 -13.78 -13.83
N THR A 145 25.46 -13.96 -13.70
CA THR A 145 24.57 -12.94 -13.15
C THR A 145 24.96 -12.56 -11.71
N ASP A 146 24.96 -11.26 -11.40
CA ASP A 146 25.24 -10.72 -10.07
C ASP A 146 24.47 -11.51 -8.98
N PRO A 147 25.17 -12.09 -7.98
CA PRO A 147 24.53 -12.80 -6.87
C PRO A 147 23.42 -11.98 -6.21
N SER A 148 23.58 -10.65 -6.14
CA SER A 148 22.59 -9.74 -5.56
C SER A 148 21.27 -9.74 -6.34
N LEU A 149 21.33 -9.87 -7.67
CA LEU A 149 20.16 -9.95 -8.54
C LEU A 149 19.46 -11.31 -8.41
N ASN A 150 20.22 -12.40 -8.32
CA ASN A 150 19.65 -13.73 -8.12
C ASN A 150 18.89 -13.81 -6.78
N ASP A 151 19.49 -13.28 -5.70
CA ASP A 151 18.84 -13.19 -4.40
C ASP A 151 17.55 -12.35 -4.45
N ALA A 152 17.58 -11.20 -5.14
CA ALA A 152 16.39 -10.37 -5.31
C ALA A 152 15.26 -11.10 -6.08
N LEU A 153 15.61 -11.87 -7.12
CA LEU A 153 14.65 -12.70 -7.87
C LEU A 153 14.06 -13.83 -7.01
N ARG A 154 14.90 -14.52 -6.22
CA ARG A 154 14.45 -15.56 -5.28
C ARG A 154 13.49 -15.00 -4.23
N ILE A 155 13.79 -13.83 -3.67
CA ILE A 155 12.90 -13.15 -2.72
C ILE A 155 11.56 -12.86 -3.39
N LYS A 156 11.57 -12.28 -4.60
CA LYS A 156 10.33 -11.98 -5.34
C LYS A 156 9.52 -13.23 -5.65
N TRP A 157 10.17 -14.32 -6.03
CA TRP A 157 9.53 -15.62 -6.23
C TRP A 157 8.90 -16.13 -4.93
N CYS A 158 9.64 -16.14 -3.82
CA CYS A 158 9.12 -16.55 -2.51
C CYS A 158 7.91 -15.69 -2.08
N CYS A 159 7.97 -14.38 -2.28
CA CYS A 159 6.85 -13.48 -1.99
C CYS A 159 5.63 -13.79 -2.87
N ALA A 160 5.83 -14.06 -4.16
CA ALA A 160 4.75 -14.43 -5.08
C ALA A 160 4.11 -15.77 -4.69
N CYS A 161 4.92 -16.78 -4.35
CA CYS A 161 4.45 -18.07 -3.85
C CYS A 161 3.68 -17.94 -2.54
N ALA A 162 4.21 -17.19 -1.56
CA ALA A 162 3.51 -16.94 -0.29
C ALA A 162 2.18 -16.22 -0.50
N ARG A 163 2.08 -15.35 -1.51
CA ARG A 163 0.82 -14.69 -1.87
C ARG A 163 -0.15 -15.64 -2.55
N CYS A 164 0.32 -16.52 -3.43
CA CYS A 164 -0.50 -17.56 -4.04
C CYS A 164 -1.12 -18.45 -2.96
N MET A 165 -0.30 -18.95 -2.03
CA MET A 165 -0.74 -19.78 -0.91
C MET A 165 -1.76 -19.04 -0.03
N ARG A 166 -1.50 -17.77 0.32
CA ARG A 166 -2.47 -16.97 1.07
C ARG A 166 -3.77 -16.75 0.30
N TRP A 167 -3.69 -16.51 -1.00
CA TRP A 167 -4.89 -16.33 -1.81
C TRP A 167 -5.73 -17.61 -1.87
N GLU A 168 -5.08 -18.77 -1.95
CA GLU A 168 -5.75 -20.07 -1.83
C GLU A 168 -6.45 -20.22 -0.47
N GLU A 169 -5.77 -19.90 0.64
CA GLU A 169 -6.36 -19.89 1.99
C GLU A 169 -7.56 -18.94 2.10
N GLU A 170 -7.46 -17.73 1.54
CA GLU A 170 -8.54 -16.73 1.56
C GLU A 170 -9.75 -17.19 0.73
N LEU A 171 -9.53 -17.93 -0.37
CA LEU A 171 -10.62 -18.53 -1.13
C LEU A 171 -11.35 -19.59 -0.29
N GLU A 172 -10.61 -20.48 0.38
CA GLU A 172 -11.20 -21.48 1.28
C GLU A 172 -11.97 -20.84 2.45
N LEU A 173 -11.40 -19.79 3.06
CA LEU A 173 -12.07 -19.03 4.12
C LEU A 173 -13.33 -18.33 3.63
N LEU A 174 -13.29 -17.73 2.44
CA LEU A 174 -14.44 -17.03 1.87
C LEU A 174 -15.61 -18.00 1.60
N GLU A 175 -15.32 -19.20 1.08
CA GLU A 175 -16.35 -20.24 0.89
C GLU A 175 -17.00 -20.63 2.22
N GLU A 176 -16.19 -20.78 3.28
CA GLU A 176 -16.70 -21.10 4.61
C GLU A 176 -17.46 -19.93 5.25
N GLU A 177 -17.04 -18.69 5.02
CA GLU A 177 -17.76 -17.50 5.45
C GLU A 177 -19.13 -17.39 4.77
N MET A 178 -19.21 -17.66 3.46
CA MET A 178 -20.48 -17.73 2.74
C MET A 178 -21.41 -18.75 3.39
N ARG A 179 -20.89 -19.95 3.71
CA ARG A 179 -21.65 -20.99 4.42
C ARG A 179 -22.13 -20.52 5.79
N HIS A 180 -21.23 -19.93 6.57
CA HIS A 180 -21.55 -19.40 7.90
C HIS A 180 -22.57 -18.29 7.88
N ILE A 181 -22.56 -17.40 6.87
CA ILE A 181 -23.55 -16.34 6.75
C ILE A 181 -24.95 -16.92 6.55
N LEU A 182 -25.14 -17.94 5.70
CA LEU A 182 -26.47 -18.55 5.52
C LEU A 182 -26.99 -19.22 6.79
N VAL A 183 -26.10 -19.94 7.50
CA VAL A 183 -26.44 -20.58 8.79
C VAL A 183 -26.76 -19.53 9.84
N PHE A 184 -25.95 -18.47 9.92
CA PHE A 184 -26.14 -17.37 10.86
C PHE A 184 -27.47 -16.64 10.62
N LEU A 185 -27.83 -16.35 9.37
CA LEU A 185 -29.09 -15.69 9.03
C LEU A 185 -30.30 -16.56 9.42
N SER A 186 -30.22 -17.88 9.19
CA SER A 186 -31.25 -18.84 9.62
C SER A 186 -31.39 -18.86 11.14
N TRP A 187 -30.28 -19.04 11.85
CA TRP A 187 -30.25 -18.99 13.31
C TRP A 187 -30.75 -17.66 13.86
N LYS A 188 -30.43 -16.54 13.21
CA LYS A 188 -30.85 -15.21 13.64
C LYS A 188 -32.35 -15.01 13.48
N ALA A 189 -32.96 -15.58 12.44
CA ALA A 189 -34.40 -15.64 12.27
C ALA A 189 -35.05 -16.41 13.42
N ASP A 190 -34.59 -17.64 13.70
CA ASP A 190 -35.09 -18.46 14.81
C ASP A 190 -34.93 -17.76 16.17
N TRP A 191 -33.82 -17.05 16.36
CA TRP A 191 -33.56 -16.27 17.56
C TRP A 191 -34.56 -15.12 17.74
N TRP A 192 -34.97 -14.47 16.65
CA TRP A 192 -36.00 -13.45 16.68
C TRP A 192 -37.38 -14.05 17.00
N ASP A 193 -37.75 -15.16 16.36
CA ASP A 193 -39.01 -15.87 16.64
C ASP A 193 -39.12 -16.30 18.11
N GLY A 194 -38.04 -16.86 18.65
CA GLY A 194 -37.97 -17.26 20.06
C GLY A 194 -38.07 -16.10 21.06
N ARG A 195 -37.97 -14.84 20.61
CA ARG A 195 -38.01 -13.65 21.48
C ARG A 195 -39.43 -13.24 21.85
N VAL A 196 -40.42 -13.45 20.97
CA VAL A 196 -41.84 -13.15 21.25
C VAL A 196 -42.33 -14.05 22.38
N ALA A 197 -41.98 -15.34 22.35
CA ALA A 197 -42.37 -16.31 23.37
C ALA A 197 -41.86 -16.00 24.80
N ARG A 198 -40.86 -15.12 24.94
CA ARG A 198 -40.23 -14.79 26.23
C ARG A 198 -40.81 -13.56 26.93
N ARG A 199 -41.72 -12.80 26.31
CA ARG A 199 -42.30 -11.55 26.87
C ARG A 199 -43.83 -11.55 26.83
N LEU A 200 -44.42 -12.46 27.59
CA LEU A 200 -45.88 -12.62 27.72
C LEU A 200 -46.51 -11.70 28.78
N ASP A 201 -45.70 -10.92 29.49
CA ASP A 201 -46.07 -10.08 30.64
C ASP A 201 -46.52 -8.65 30.27
N MET A 202 -46.68 -8.36 28.96
CA MET A 202 -46.99 -7.03 28.45
C MET A 202 -48.47 -6.86 28.05
N ASP A 203 -48.93 -5.62 27.87
CA ASP A 203 -50.27 -5.33 27.35
C ASP A 203 -50.46 -5.85 25.91
N ALA A 204 -51.71 -6.09 25.51
CA ALA A 204 -52.04 -6.68 24.21
C ALA A 204 -51.59 -5.84 23.00
N ALA A 205 -51.70 -4.51 23.05
CA ALA A 205 -51.27 -3.62 21.98
C ALA A 205 -49.73 -3.62 21.84
N THR A 206 -49.01 -3.67 22.96
CA THR A 206 -47.55 -3.76 22.96
C THR A 206 -47.08 -5.15 22.50
N GLN A 207 -47.79 -6.23 22.84
CA GLN A 207 -47.53 -7.58 22.33
C GLN A 207 -47.73 -7.67 20.80
N GLU A 208 -48.77 -7.03 20.26
CA GLU A 208 -49.02 -6.96 18.82
C GLU A 208 -47.92 -6.18 18.08
N GLY A 209 -47.50 -5.03 18.62
CA GLY A 209 -46.38 -4.25 18.09
C GLY A 209 -45.06 -5.01 18.11
N LEU A 210 -44.77 -5.76 19.18
CA LEU A 210 -43.58 -6.60 19.27
C LEU A 210 -43.63 -7.75 18.26
N SER A 211 -44.78 -8.42 18.13
CA SER A 211 -44.96 -9.54 17.21
C SER A 211 -44.78 -9.09 15.76
N SER A 212 -45.39 -7.98 15.36
CA SER A 212 -45.22 -7.42 14.01
C SER A 212 -43.77 -7.01 13.72
N TYR A 213 -43.07 -6.43 14.70
CA TYR A 213 -41.65 -6.11 14.56
C TYR A 213 -40.78 -7.36 14.41
N VAL A 214 -41.03 -8.40 15.20
CA VAL A 214 -40.31 -9.68 15.08
C VAL A 214 -40.57 -10.34 13.75
N CYS A 215 -41.83 -10.46 13.31
CA CYS A 215 -42.15 -11.01 11.99
C CYS A 215 -41.44 -10.25 10.87
N ARG A 216 -41.34 -8.92 10.97
CA ARG A 216 -40.55 -8.10 10.04
C ARG A 216 -39.06 -8.46 10.08
N GLN A 217 -38.46 -8.59 11.27
CA GLN A 217 -37.05 -8.95 11.39
C GLN A 217 -36.75 -10.34 10.81
N VAL A 218 -37.60 -11.33 11.11
CA VAL A 218 -37.53 -12.69 10.59
C VAL A 218 -37.61 -12.69 9.07
N SER A 219 -38.59 -11.98 8.51
CA SER A 219 -38.74 -11.80 7.06
C SER A 219 -37.50 -11.18 6.41
N ILE A 220 -36.87 -10.16 7.03
CA ILE A 220 -35.63 -9.55 6.54
C ILE A 220 -34.47 -10.56 6.54
N GLN A 221 -34.29 -11.34 7.63
CA GLN A 221 -33.21 -12.33 7.70
C GLN A 221 -33.38 -13.43 6.63
N HIS A 222 -34.60 -13.94 6.45
CA HIS A 222 -34.89 -14.91 5.39
C HIS A 222 -34.69 -14.34 3.99
N ALA A 223 -35.10 -13.08 3.76
CA ALA A 223 -34.89 -12.42 2.48
C ALA A 223 -33.40 -12.25 2.15
N LEU A 224 -32.58 -11.83 3.13
CA LEU A 224 -31.13 -11.73 2.96
C LEU A 224 -30.50 -13.10 2.67
N ARG A 225 -30.91 -14.15 3.39
CA ARG A 225 -30.44 -15.51 3.17
C ARG A 225 -30.73 -15.96 1.73
N HIS A 226 -31.96 -15.77 1.27
CA HIS A 226 -32.35 -16.14 -0.09
C HIS A 226 -31.57 -15.36 -1.15
N GLN A 227 -31.40 -14.05 -0.97
CA GLN A 227 -30.62 -13.23 -1.91
C GLN A 227 -29.16 -13.67 -1.98
N PHE A 228 -28.53 -13.98 -0.85
CA PHE A 228 -27.15 -14.49 -0.84
C PHE A 228 -27.04 -15.90 -1.42
N GLU A 229 -28.00 -16.78 -1.13
CA GLU A 229 -28.07 -18.12 -1.72
C GLU A 229 -28.18 -18.05 -3.24
N GLU A 230 -29.07 -17.22 -3.79
CA GLU A 230 -29.19 -17.00 -5.24
C GLU A 230 -27.94 -16.37 -5.87
N LEU A 231 -27.31 -15.43 -5.17
CA LEU A 231 -26.09 -14.78 -5.63
C LEU A 231 -24.92 -15.77 -5.66
N TRP A 232 -24.78 -16.60 -4.63
CA TRP A 232 -23.66 -17.55 -4.50
C TRP A 232 -23.81 -18.80 -5.37
N LEU A 233 -25.04 -19.20 -5.71
CA LEU A 233 -25.30 -20.29 -6.68
C LEU A 233 -24.76 -20.03 -8.09
N GLN A 234 -24.42 -18.77 -8.41
CA GLN A 234 -23.86 -18.39 -9.71
C GLN A 234 -22.36 -18.75 -9.85
N PHE A 235 -21.69 -19.09 -8.75
CA PHE A 235 -20.27 -19.44 -8.75
C PHE A 235 -20.08 -20.98 -8.78
N PRO A 236 -19.54 -21.56 -9.86
CA PRO A 236 -19.46 -23.01 -10.04
C PRO A 236 -18.66 -23.76 -8.98
N THR A 237 -17.63 -23.13 -8.40
CA THR A 237 -16.76 -23.70 -7.35
C THR A 237 -17.54 -24.08 -6.09
N ILE A 238 -18.59 -23.33 -5.80
CA ILE A 238 -19.44 -23.51 -4.61
C ILE A 238 -20.39 -24.71 -4.83
N ARG A 239 -20.63 -25.18 -6.05
CA ARG A 239 -21.69 -26.17 -6.30
C ARG A 239 -21.36 -27.59 -5.82
N GLU A 240 -20.08 -27.93 -5.71
CA GLU A 240 -19.63 -29.30 -5.36
C GLU A 240 -19.56 -29.56 -3.85
N PHE A 241 -19.53 -28.51 -3.02
CA PHE A 241 -19.45 -28.64 -1.55
C PHE A 241 -20.81 -28.59 -0.84
N TRP A 242 -21.91 -28.34 -1.58
CA TRP A 242 -23.24 -28.10 -1.03
C TRP A 242 -24.25 -29.23 -1.27
N THR A 243 -23.78 -30.35 -1.82
CA THR A 243 -24.53 -31.63 -1.92
C THR A 243 -24.00 -32.63 -0.91
#